data_AF-A0A9D6HP00-F1
#
_entry.id   AF-A0A9D6HP00-F1
#
_cell.length_a   1.000
_cell.length_b   1.000
_cell.length_c   1.000
_cell.angle_alpha   90.00
_cell.angle_beta   90.00
_cell.angle_gamma   90.00
#
_symmetry.space_group_name_H-M   'P 1'
#
loop_
_entity.id
_entity.type
_entity.pdbx_description
1 polymer ?
#
loop_
_entity_poly.entity_id
_entity_poly.type
_entity_poly.pdbx_seq_one_letter_code
_entity_poly.pdbx_strand_id
1 'polypeptide(L)'
;MVVHVSLGPRSYAIVVESGALATVGSRLRALGVGARAALVSDAAILALYGKTVVGSLEGAGLAVTTVEVPEGEAAKRLDVAARCWDALLDAGLD
;
A
#
# COMPACT_ATOMS: atom_id res chain seq x y z
N MET A 1 1.40 -9.61 17.32
CA MET A 1 0.01 -10.09 17.57
C MET A 1 -0.77 -10.05 16.27
N VAL A 2 -1.66 -11.02 16.04
CA VAL A 2 -2.60 -10.99 14.91
C VAL A 2 -4.02 -10.90 15.44
N VAL A 3 -4.80 -9.96 14.93
CA VAL A 3 -6.22 -9.78 15.26
C VAL A 3 -7.04 -10.14 14.03
N HIS A 4 -7.96 -11.10 14.15
CA HIS A 4 -8.86 -11.48 13.08
C HIS A 4 -10.16 -10.68 13.15
N VAL A 5 -10.53 -10.05 12.04
CA VAL A 5 -11.78 -9.29 11.90
C VAL A 5 -12.77 -10.13 11.11
N SER A 6 -13.85 -10.56 11.75
CA SER A 6 -14.88 -11.44 11.17
C SER A 6 -15.94 -10.64 10.41
N LEU A 7 -15.85 -10.60 9.09
CA LEU A 7 -16.78 -9.95 8.16
C LEU A 7 -17.34 -10.92 7.11
N GLY A 8 -17.43 -12.21 7.46
CA GLY A 8 -17.85 -13.28 6.55
C GLY A 8 -16.83 -13.46 5.41
N PRO A 9 -17.25 -13.45 4.13
CA PRO A 9 -16.33 -13.59 2.98
C PRO A 9 -15.25 -12.51 2.87
N ARG A 10 -15.42 -11.36 3.54
CA ARG A 10 -14.47 -10.24 3.53
C ARG A 10 -13.64 -10.14 4.83
N SER A 11 -13.58 -11.22 5.60
CA SER A 11 -12.77 -11.26 6.81
C SER A 11 -11.29 -11.08 6.48
N TYR A 12 -10.55 -10.37 7.35
CA TYR A 12 -9.13 -10.11 7.16
C TYR A 12 -8.38 -10.13 8.48
N ALA A 13 -7.04 -10.20 8.41
CA ALA A 13 -6.16 -10.21 9.56
C ALA A 13 -5.45 -8.85 9.69
N ILE A 14 -5.42 -8.31 10.90
CA ILE A 14 -4.60 -7.16 11.29
C ILE A 14 -3.34 -7.70 11.96
N VAL A 15 -2.18 -7.37 11.40
CA VAL A 15 -0.88 -7.74 11.99
C VAL A 15 -0.32 -6.54 12.74
N VAL A 16 -0.03 -6.73 14.03
CA VAL A 16 0.59 -5.73 14.91
C VAL A 16 1.93 -6.26 15.40
N GLU A 17 3.02 -5.71 14.87
CA GLU A 17 4.38 -6.09 15.24
C GLU A 17 5.32 -4.88 15.12
N SER A 18 6.37 -4.86 15.93
CA SER A 18 7.46 -3.89 15.77
C SER A 18 8.19 -4.16 14.45
N GLY A 19 8.37 -3.13 13.63
CA GLY A 19 9.04 -3.25 12.32
C GLY A 19 8.17 -3.82 11.19
N ALA A 20 6.84 -3.89 11.36
CA ALA A 20 5.91 -4.45 10.38
C ALA A 20 6.08 -3.91 8.95
N LEU A 21 6.44 -2.64 8.80
CA LEU A 21 6.58 -2.00 7.49
C LEU A 21 7.67 -2.67 6.62
N ALA A 22 8.74 -3.19 7.24
CA ALA A 22 9.80 -3.90 6.51
C ALA A 22 9.36 -5.29 6.02
N THR A 23 8.21 -5.81 6.49
CA THR A 23 7.69 -7.14 6.12
C THR A 23 6.53 -7.07 5.13
N VAL A 24 6.13 -5.89 4.68
CA VAL A 24 4.98 -5.70 3.77
C VAL A 24 5.14 -6.49 2.48
N GLY A 25 6.30 -6.43 1.83
CA GLY A 25 6.53 -7.12 0.56
C GLY A 25 6.43 -8.64 0.66
N SER A 26 7.06 -9.26 1.67
CA SER A 26 6.99 -10.72 1.85
C SER A 26 5.57 -11.18 2.17
N ARG A 27 4.81 -10.39 2.94
CA ARG A 27 3.40 -10.67 3.25
C ARG A 27 2.51 -10.58 2.01
N LEU A 28 2.65 -9.53 1.20
CA LEU A 28 1.90 -9.43 -0.06
C LEU A 28 2.26 -10.56 -1.03
N ARG A 29 3.54 -10.94 -1.09
CA ARG A 29 3.96 -12.07 -1.92
C ARG A 29 3.31 -13.39 -1.48
N ALA A 30 3.23 -13.63 -0.18
CA ALA A 30 2.56 -14.81 0.37
C ALA A 30 1.05 -14.84 0.07
N LEU A 31 0.41 -13.68 -0.11
CA LEU A 31 -0.99 -13.56 -0.51
C LEU A 31 -1.23 -13.72 -2.01
N GLY A 32 -0.16 -13.76 -2.84
CA GLY A 32 -0.29 -13.97 -4.28
C GLY A 32 -0.91 -12.80 -5.05
N VAL A 33 -0.78 -11.56 -4.55
CA VAL A 33 -1.43 -10.36 -5.10
C VAL A 33 -0.88 -9.85 -6.45
N GLY A 34 -0.04 -10.65 -7.13
CA GLY A 34 0.58 -10.29 -8.41
C GLY A 34 2.01 -9.75 -8.28
N ALA A 35 2.41 -8.96 -9.27
CA ALA A 35 3.78 -8.46 -9.43
C ALA A 35 3.90 -6.93 -9.42
N ARG A 36 2.78 -6.20 -9.30
CA ARG A 36 2.74 -4.74 -9.27
C ARG A 36 2.02 -4.28 -8.00
N ALA A 37 2.49 -3.19 -7.41
CA ALA A 37 1.86 -2.56 -6.26
C ALA A 37 1.93 -1.04 -6.37
N ALA A 38 0.92 -0.37 -5.83
CA ALA A 38 0.94 1.08 -5.67
C ALA A 38 1.03 1.44 -4.19
N LEU A 39 1.96 2.34 -3.85
CA LEU A 39 2.06 2.96 -2.53
C LEU A 39 1.44 4.34 -2.58
N VAL A 40 0.24 4.50 -2.01
CA VAL A 40 -0.47 5.78 -1.97
C VAL A 40 -0.35 6.38 -0.57
N SER A 41 0.23 7.58 -0.44
CA SER A 41 0.42 8.24 0.85
C SER A 41 0.71 9.74 0.68
N ASP A 42 0.69 10.53 1.76
CA ASP A 42 1.09 11.93 1.73
C ASP A 42 2.62 12.10 1.83
N ALA A 43 3.10 13.31 1.49
CA ALA A 43 4.52 13.63 1.43
C ALA A 43 5.26 13.39 2.77
N ALA A 44 4.64 13.72 3.91
CA ALA A 44 5.29 13.62 5.21
C ALA A 44 5.47 12.15 5.62
N ILE A 45 4.46 11.32 5.39
CA ILE A 45 4.53 9.88 5.64
C ILE A 45 5.47 9.18 4.67
N LEU A 46 5.48 9.57 3.38
CA LEU A 46 6.44 9.06 2.40
C LEU A 46 7.88 9.36 2.80
N ALA A 47 8.15 10.58 3.28
CA ALA A 47 9.49 10.97 3.72
C ALA A 47 10.00 10.10 4.90
N LEU A 48 9.11 9.72 5.81
CA LEU A 48 9.46 8.91 6.99
C LEU A 48 9.54 7.40 6.68
N TYR A 49 8.61 6.87 5.89
CA TYR A 49 8.39 5.43 5.79
C TYR A 49 8.41 4.89 4.36
N GLY A 50 8.30 5.75 3.35
CA GLY A 50 8.20 5.36 1.94
C GLY A 50 9.36 4.46 1.51
N LYS A 51 10.60 4.85 1.84
CA LYS A 51 11.80 4.05 1.50
C LYS A 51 11.75 2.63 2.09
N THR A 52 11.30 2.49 3.33
CA THR A 52 11.20 1.18 4.01
C THR A 52 10.17 0.28 3.33
N VAL A 53 9.00 0.83 3.00
CA VAL A 53 7.90 0.07 2.38
C VAL A 53 8.25 -0.29 0.93
N VAL A 54 8.74 0.67 0.13
CA VAL A 54 9.17 0.44 -1.25
C VAL A 54 10.28 -0.61 -1.28
N GLY A 55 11.32 -0.50 -0.45
CA GLY A 55 12.39 -1.49 -0.40
C GLY A 55 11.91 -2.89 0.00
N SER A 56 10.92 -2.99 0.90
CA SER A 56 10.30 -4.27 1.25
C SER A 56 9.56 -4.90 0.05
N LEU A 57 8.76 -4.10 -0.65
CA LEU A 57 7.99 -4.53 -1.82
C LEU A 57 8.89 -4.94 -3.00
N GLU A 58 9.87 -4.10 -3.36
CA GLU A 58 10.82 -4.37 -4.43
C GLU A 58 11.69 -5.58 -4.11
N GLY A 59 12.15 -5.71 -2.85
CA GLY A 59 12.90 -6.89 -2.39
C GLY A 59 12.09 -8.19 -2.46
N ALA A 60 10.76 -8.11 -2.47
CA ALA A 60 9.86 -9.24 -2.69
C ALA A 60 9.50 -9.46 -4.18
N GLY A 61 10.11 -8.69 -5.09
CA GLY A 61 9.94 -8.80 -6.54
C GLY A 61 8.70 -8.11 -7.09
N LEU A 62 8.12 -7.14 -6.36
CA LEU A 62 7.02 -6.31 -6.87
C LEU A 62 7.59 -5.04 -7.52
N ALA A 63 7.07 -4.67 -8.69
CA ALA A 63 7.26 -3.35 -9.25
C ALA A 63 6.35 -2.35 -8.52
N VAL A 64 6.90 -1.25 -8.01
CA VAL A 64 6.18 -0.32 -7.14
C VAL A 64 6.03 1.05 -7.79
N THR A 65 4.80 1.55 -7.83
CA THR A 65 4.50 2.94 -8.18
C THR A 65 4.12 3.70 -6.93
N THR A 66 4.75 4.83 -6.65
CA THR A 66 4.37 5.69 -5.51
C THR A 66 3.47 6.82 -6.01
N VAL A 67 2.34 7.03 -5.34
CA VAL A 67 1.37 8.09 -5.65
C VAL A 67 1.23 8.98 -4.43
N GLU A 68 1.68 10.23 -4.56
CA GLU A 68 1.54 11.22 -3.50
C GLU A 68 0.16 11.88 -3.52
N VAL A 69 -0.47 12.00 -2.36
CA VAL A 69 -1.77 12.67 -2.16
C VAL A 69 -1.65 13.81 -1.14
N PRO A 70 -2.60 14.77 -1.11
CA PRO A 70 -2.63 15.79 -0.06
C PRO A 70 -2.68 15.19 1.35
N GLU A 71 -2.24 15.93 2.34
CA GLU A 71 -2.31 15.49 3.74
C GLU A 71 -3.76 15.46 4.26
N GLY A 72 -4.08 14.42 5.05
CA GLY A 72 -5.29 14.37 5.88
C GLY A 72 -6.61 14.31 5.09
N GLU A 73 -7.65 14.94 5.64
CA GLU A 73 -9.00 14.94 5.06
C GLU A 73 -9.08 15.61 3.68
N ALA A 74 -8.12 16.48 3.34
CA ALA A 74 -8.05 17.10 2.03
C ALA A 74 -7.85 16.07 0.90
N ALA A 75 -7.27 14.90 1.18
CA ALA A 75 -7.17 13.80 0.22
C ALA A 75 -8.48 13.03 0.02
N LYS A 76 -9.46 13.13 0.95
CA LYS A 76 -10.72 12.36 0.86
C LYS A 76 -11.74 13.03 -0.03
N ARG A 77 -11.33 13.29 -1.27
CA ARG A 77 -12.14 13.95 -2.29
C ARG A 77 -12.15 13.12 -3.57
N LEU A 78 -13.25 13.16 -4.30
CA LEU A 78 -13.41 12.41 -5.54
C LEU A 78 -12.38 12.82 -6.61
N ASP A 79 -12.00 14.10 -6.67
CA ASP A 79 -10.97 14.56 -7.61
C ASP A 79 -9.58 13.96 -7.30
N VAL A 80 -9.27 13.73 -6.03
CA VAL A 80 -8.02 13.05 -5.63
C VAL A 80 -8.10 11.56 -5.95
N ALA A 81 -9.23 10.91 -5.67
CA ALA A 81 -9.44 9.51 -6.01
C ALA A 81 -9.33 9.25 -7.52
N ALA A 82 -9.91 10.14 -8.34
CA ALA A 82 -9.81 10.07 -9.80
C ALA A 82 -8.36 10.12 -10.28
N ARG A 83 -7.56 11.07 -9.78
CA ARG A 83 -6.12 11.14 -10.09
C ARG A 83 -5.35 9.89 -9.66
N CYS A 84 -5.71 9.28 -8.52
CA CYS A 84 -5.11 8.02 -8.12
C CYS A 84 -5.45 6.91 -9.11
N TRP A 85 -6.69 6.82 -9.59
CA TRP A 85 -7.06 5.83 -10.61
C TRP A 85 -6.29 6.03 -11.91
N ASP A 86 -6.15 7.28 -12.38
CA ASP A 86 -5.34 7.58 -13.57
C ASP A 86 -3.89 7.10 -13.39
N ALA A 87 -3.27 7.39 -12.24
CA ALA A 87 -1.92 6.94 -11.93
C ALA A 87 -1.78 5.40 -11.84
N LEU A 88 -2.81 4.71 -11.37
CA LEU A 88 -2.85 3.24 -11.33
C LEU A 88 -2.94 2.64 -12.74
N LEU A 89 -3.77 3.22 -13.60
CA LEU A 89 -3.90 2.81 -15.01
C LEU A 89 -2.59 3.05 -15.78
N ASP A 90 -1.97 4.21 -15.61
CA ASP A 90 -0.68 4.54 -16.24
C ASP A 90 0.44 3.58 -15.81
N ALA A 91 0.36 3.07 -14.58
CA ALA A 91 1.27 2.06 -14.04
C ALA A 91 0.88 0.61 -14.38
N GLY A 92 -0.24 0.40 -15.08
CA GLY A 92 -0.76 -0.91 -15.49
C GLY A 92 -1.20 -1.79 -14.31
N LEU A 93 -1.94 -1.23 -13.35
CA LEU A 93 -2.59 -1.95 -12.26
C LEU A 93 -4.09 -2.23 -12.54
N ASP A 94 -4.46 -2.46 -13.80
CA ASP A 94 -5.81 -2.79 -14.28
C ASP A 94 -6.17 -4.30 -14.23
#